data_AF-A0A9X8DNW3-F1
#
_entry.id   AF-A0A9X8DNW3-F1
#
_cell.length_a   1.000
_cell.length_b   1.000
_cell.length_c   1.000
_cell.angle_alpha   90.00
_cell.angle_beta   90.00
_cell.angle_gamma   90.00
#
_symmetry.space_group_name_H-M   'P 1'
#
loop_
_entity.id
_entity.type
_entity.pdbx_description
1 polymer ?
#
loop_
_entity_poly.entity_id
_entity_poly.type
_entity_poly.pdbx_seq_one_letter_code
_entity_poly.pdbx_strand_id
1 'polypeptide(L)'
;MTLERLQTILKESIKQLHAEELADTDRTFAEAVADNLSDISELVLKGQADRVWTQVQKKHLSANVALHVMAKSHPTQLESVIQLHTWQRWFGASTGRKVQSFSDTYKHFYGKSKLGSGQLQHRREELLADAVNDASGPVPLPQFLVEDALSLFELWLSIMAPTFFQKDAWLLCLTGQPVIWLPSGSGRLLTPNTLLLILRTALGGSILGRLVEYLPNHGLVMQLIAMREWHHVYDEDQTLSVGKAGTDCILRLVQLGLALPARRY
;
A
#
# COMPACT_ATOMS: atom_id res chain seq x y z
N MET A 1 -2.00 41.92 -39.42
CA MET A 1 -2.51 41.07 -38.33
C MET A 1 -2.78 41.98 -37.13
N THR A 2 -4.03 42.08 -36.67
CA THR A 2 -4.41 42.96 -35.55
C THR A 2 -4.28 42.25 -34.20
N LEU A 3 -4.08 43.02 -33.14
CA LEU A 3 -3.98 42.50 -31.76
C LEU A 3 -5.23 41.67 -31.37
N GLU A 4 -6.41 42.14 -31.78
CA GLU A 4 -7.68 41.46 -31.56
C GLU A 4 -7.74 40.10 -32.28
N ARG A 5 -7.27 40.02 -33.52
CA ARG A 5 -7.20 38.76 -34.29
C ARG A 5 -6.26 37.75 -33.61
N LEU A 6 -5.12 38.22 -33.09
CA LEU A 6 -4.18 37.38 -32.35
C LEU A 6 -4.78 36.84 -31.05
N GLN A 7 -5.50 37.67 -30.28
CA GLN A 7 -6.18 37.25 -29.06
C GLN A 7 -7.26 36.19 -29.32
N THR A 8 -8.03 36.32 -30.41
CA THR A 8 -9.03 35.32 -30.79
C THR A 8 -8.38 33.98 -31.11
N ILE A 9 -7.32 33.97 -31.93
CA ILE A 9 -6.58 32.75 -32.29
C ILE A 9 -6.01 32.06 -31.05
N LEU A 10 -5.43 32.82 -30.12
CA LEU A 10 -4.89 32.26 -28.87
C LEU A 10 -5.99 31.65 -27.99
N LYS A 11 -7.15 32.32 -27.86
CA LYS A 11 -8.28 31.78 -27.10
C LYS A 11 -8.85 30.50 -27.72
N GLU A 12 -8.96 30.44 -29.04
CA GLU A 12 -9.41 29.25 -29.76
C GLU A 12 -8.41 28.10 -29.61
N SER A 13 -7.11 28.38 -29.74
CA SER A 13 -6.05 27.39 -29.56
C SER A 13 -6.00 26.82 -28.13
N ILE A 14 -6.15 27.66 -27.09
CA ILE A 14 -6.23 27.19 -25.70
C ILE A 14 -7.44 26.29 -25.48
N LYS A 15 -8.62 26.67 -26.01
CA LYS A 15 -9.83 25.84 -25.91
C LYS A 15 -9.65 24.50 -26.63
N GLN A 16 -9.02 24.51 -27.80
CA GLN A 16 -8.74 23.30 -28.55
C GLN A 16 -7.79 22.38 -27.79
N LEU A 17 -6.67 22.91 -27.27
CA LEU A 17 -5.73 22.15 -26.43
C LEU A 17 -6.43 21.52 -25.22
N HIS A 18 -7.28 22.29 -24.53
CA HIS A 18 -8.02 21.76 -23.38
C HIS A 18 -9.02 20.65 -23.77
N ALA A 19 -9.68 20.78 -24.92
CA ALA A 19 -10.59 19.75 -25.43
C ALA A 19 -9.84 18.48 -25.86
N GLU A 20 -8.66 18.62 -26.46
CA GLU A 20 -7.77 17.51 -26.82
C GLU A 20 -7.25 16.80 -25.56
N GLU A 21 -6.84 17.55 -24.52
CA GLU A 21 -6.46 16.99 -23.21
C GLU A 21 -7.61 16.21 -22.55
N LEU A 22 -8.83 16.75 -22.61
CA LEU A 22 -10.01 16.09 -22.05
C LEU A 22 -10.32 14.78 -22.79
N ALA A 23 -10.30 14.83 -24.13
CA ALA A 23 -10.54 13.65 -24.97
C ALA A 23 -9.45 12.58 -24.79
N ASP A 24 -8.20 12.98 -24.62
CA ASP A 24 -7.09 12.07 -24.33
C ASP A 24 -7.25 11.43 -22.94
N THR A 25 -7.72 12.20 -21.96
CA THR A 25 -8.04 11.70 -20.61
C THR A 25 -9.18 10.68 -20.66
N ASP A 26 -10.26 10.98 -21.38
CA ASP A 26 -11.41 10.08 -21.53
C ASP A 26 -11.03 8.78 -22.24
N ARG A 27 -10.20 8.88 -23.31
CA ARG A 27 -9.65 7.71 -24.00
C ARG A 27 -8.79 6.87 -23.07
N THR A 28 -7.87 7.50 -22.34
CA THR A 28 -6.98 6.81 -21.40
C THR A 28 -7.79 6.09 -20.32
N PHE A 29 -8.86 6.70 -19.82
CA PHE A 29 -9.76 6.05 -18.85
C PHE A 29 -10.50 4.87 -19.47
N ALA A 30 -11.04 5.01 -20.69
CA ALA A 30 -11.72 3.92 -21.39
C ALA A 30 -10.78 2.72 -21.64
N GLU A 31 -9.53 2.96 -22.02
CA GLU A 31 -8.51 1.93 -22.17
C GLU A 31 -8.19 1.24 -20.84
N ALA A 32 -8.10 1.99 -19.74
CA ALA A 32 -7.88 1.44 -18.40
C ALA A 32 -9.04 0.54 -17.93
N VAL A 33 -10.28 0.91 -18.25
CA VAL A 33 -11.47 0.09 -17.97
C VAL A 33 -11.45 -1.19 -18.81
N ALA A 34 -11.03 -1.11 -20.08
CA ALA A 34 -10.97 -2.26 -20.98
C ALA A 34 -9.85 -3.26 -20.64
N ASP A 35 -8.71 -2.79 -20.11
CA ASP A 35 -7.57 -3.62 -19.66
C ASP A 35 -7.95 -4.53 -18.48
N ASN A 36 -8.99 -4.16 -17.71
CA ASN A 36 -9.71 -4.87 -16.63
C ASN A 36 -8.88 -5.57 -15.53
N LEU A 37 -7.54 -5.58 -15.57
CA LEU A 37 -6.63 -6.25 -14.62
C LEU A 37 -7.20 -7.55 -14.01
N SER A 38 -7.89 -8.35 -14.83
CA SER A 38 -8.66 -9.52 -14.39
C SER A 38 -7.77 -10.57 -13.74
N ASP A 39 -6.48 -10.52 -14.07
CA ASP A 39 -5.45 -11.40 -13.56
C ASP A 39 -5.11 -11.11 -12.09
N ILE A 40 -5.39 -9.92 -11.53
CA ILE A 40 -5.04 -9.61 -10.14
C ILE A 40 -5.62 -10.66 -9.19
N SER A 41 -6.88 -11.03 -9.36
CA SER A 41 -7.52 -12.04 -8.51
C SER A 41 -6.83 -13.41 -8.63
N GLU A 42 -6.44 -13.82 -9.84
CA GLU A 42 -5.70 -15.06 -10.06
C GLU A 42 -4.30 -15.02 -9.45
N LEU A 43 -3.60 -13.89 -9.61
CA LEU A 43 -2.27 -13.67 -9.02
C LEU A 43 -2.34 -13.70 -7.50
N VAL A 44 -3.40 -13.14 -6.91
CA VAL A 44 -3.62 -13.16 -5.45
C VAL A 44 -3.83 -14.58 -4.96
N LEU A 45 -4.68 -15.37 -5.62
CA LEU A 45 -4.89 -16.78 -5.29
C LEU A 45 -3.60 -17.59 -5.34
N LYS A 46 -2.73 -17.30 -6.32
CA LYS A 46 -1.40 -17.92 -6.47
C LYS A 46 -0.32 -17.32 -5.55
N GLY A 47 -0.65 -16.34 -4.70
CA GLY A 47 0.28 -15.68 -3.80
C GLY A 47 1.38 -14.89 -4.51
N GLN A 48 1.15 -14.41 -5.74
CA GLN A 48 2.15 -13.73 -6.56
C GLN A 48 2.24 -12.23 -6.25
N ALA A 49 2.60 -11.89 -5.01
CA ALA A 49 2.63 -10.51 -4.52
C ALA A 49 3.45 -9.56 -5.41
N ASP A 50 4.64 -10.00 -5.84
CA ASP A 50 5.52 -9.22 -6.70
C ASP A 50 4.87 -8.80 -8.02
N ARG A 51 4.11 -9.71 -8.64
CA ARG A 51 3.44 -9.45 -9.91
C ARG A 51 2.24 -8.52 -9.72
N VAL A 52 1.44 -8.74 -8.68
CA VAL A 52 0.34 -7.84 -8.30
C VAL A 52 0.88 -6.43 -8.10
N TRP A 53 1.94 -6.28 -7.30
CA TRP A 53 2.50 -4.98 -6.99
C TRP A 53 3.10 -4.27 -8.20
N THR A 54 3.81 -5.02 -9.05
CA THR A 54 4.32 -4.49 -10.33
C THR A 54 3.18 -4.00 -11.23
N GLN A 55 2.06 -4.72 -11.30
CA GLN A 55 0.89 -4.30 -12.08
C GLN A 55 0.27 -3.03 -11.50
N VAL A 56 0.09 -2.95 -10.18
CA VAL A 56 -0.45 -1.77 -9.50
C VAL A 56 0.40 -0.53 -9.80
N GLN A 57 1.73 -0.62 -9.73
CA GLN A 57 2.61 0.53 -9.99
C GLN A 57 2.70 0.91 -11.47
N LYS A 58 2.73 -0.06 -12.39
CA LYS A 58 2.90 0.20 -13.83
C LYS A 58 1.60 0.62 -14.51
N LYS A 59 0.48 0.00 -14.12
CA LYS A 59 -0.85 0.21 -14.70
C LYS A 59 -1.77 0.87 -13.67
N HIS A 60 -1.31 1.96 -13.06
CA HIS A 60 -1.98 2.61 -11.94
C HIS A 60 -3.43 3.02 -12.24
N LEU A 61 -3.77 3.43 -13.47
CA LEU A 61 -5.15 3.75 -13.85
C LEU A 61 -6.03 2.50 -13.92
N SER A 62 -5.59 1.43 -14.58
CA SER A 62 -6.32 0.15 -14.60
C SER A 62 -6.45 -0.43 -13.18
N ALA A 63 -5.40 -0.29 -12.36
CA ALA A 63 -5.40 -0.71 -10.96
C ALA A 63 -6.35 0.13 -10.11
N ASN A 64 -6.45 1.44 -10.41
CA ASN A 64 -7.43 2.33 -9.81
C ASN A 64 -8.84 1.82 -10.07
N VAL A 65 -9.19 1.54 -11.34
CA VAL A 65 -10.50 0.96 -11.69
C VAL A 65 -10.75 -0.36 -10.96
N ALA A 66 -9.80 -1.30 -11.04
CA ALA A 66 -9.95 -2.63 -10.44
C ALA A 66 -10.15 -2.58 -8.92
N LEU A 67 -9.33 -1.80 -8.20
CA LEU A 67 -9.44 -1.69 -6.74
C LEU A 67 -10.72 -1.00 -6.29
N HIS A 68 -11.20 0.01 -7.02
CA HIS A 68 -12.50 0.64 -6.73
C HIS A 68 -13.67 -0.31 -7.01
N VAL A 69 -13.60 -1.12 -8.08
CA VAL A 69 -14.59 -2.17 -8.36
C VAL A 69 -14.58 -3.23 -7.26
N MET A 70 -13.41 -3.65 -6.78
CA MET A 70 -13.31 -4.60 -5.66
C MET A 70 -13.87 -4.00 -4.36
N ALA A 71 -13.55 -2.74 -4.05
CA ALA A 71 -14.09 -2.04 -2.88
C ALA A 71 -15.62 -1.99 -2.88
N LYS A 72 -16.22 -1.75 -4.06
CA LYS A 72 -17.68 -1.63 -4.20
C LYS A 72 -18.41 -2.97 -4.28
N SER A 73 -17.85 -3.93 -5.02
CA SER A 73 -18.59 -5.13 -5.44
C SER A 73 -17.98 -6.45 -4.97
N HIS A 74 -16.70 -6.48 -4.58
CA HIS A 74 -15.98 -7.70 -4.21
C HIS A 74 -15.07 -7.50 -2.99
N PRO A 75 -15.63 -7.13 -1.82
CA PRO A 75 -14.84 -6.73 -0.65
C PRO A 75 -13.87 -7.81 -0.15
N THR A 76 -14.23 -9.09 -0.25
CA THR A 76 -13.34 -10.20 0.13
C THR A 76 -12.13 -10.36 -0.80
N GLN A 77 -12.29 -10.01 -2.09
CA GLN A 77 -11.17 -9.97 -3.03
C GLN A 77 -10.24 -8.81 -2.69
N LEU A 78 -10.80 -7.65 -2.34
CA LEU A 78 -10.02 -6.52 -1.88
C LEU A 78 -9.20 -6.87 -0.63
N GLU A 79 -9.84 -7.49 0.38
CA GLU A 79 -9.15 -7.95 1.59
C GLU A 79 -7.99 -8.90 1.26
N SER A 80 -8.18 -9.81 0.30
CA SER A 80 -7.13 -10.74 -0.13
C SER A 80 -5.94 -10.01 -0.79
N VAL A 81 -6.20 -8.96 -1.58
CA VAL A 81 -5.15 -8.10 -2.15
C VAL A 81 -4.39 -7.38 -1.04
N ILE A 82 -5.10 -6.79 -0.08
CA ILE A 82 -4.51 -6.07 1.06
C ILE A 82 -3.62 -7.00 1.86
N GLN A 83 -4.11 -8.17 2.24
CA GLN A 83 -3.36 -9.14 3.04
C GLN A 83 -2.12 -9.66 2.31
N LEU A 84 -2.22 -9.89 0.99
CA LEU A 84 -1.05 -10.28 0.20
C LEU A 84 0.00 -9.17 0.17
N HIS A 85 -0.43 -7.91 0.06
CA HIS A 85 0.48 -6.76 0.13
C HIS A 85 1.07 -6.56 1.53
N THR A 86 0.31 -6.83 2.60
CA THR A 86 0.84 -6.86 3.98
C THR A 86 1.95 -7.90 4.12
N TRP A 87 1.75 -9.12 3.61
CA TRP A 87 2.81 -10.14 3.59
C TRP A 87 4.06 -9.67 2.84
N GLN A 88 3.87 -8.99 1.71
CA GLN A 88 4.98 -8.45 0.93
C GLN A 88 5.79 -7.42 1.71
N ARG A 89 5.10 -6.52 2.43
CA ARG A 89 5.74 -5.53 3.31
C ARG A 89 6.50 -6.21 4.45
N TRP A 90 5.91 -7.21 5.12
CA TRP A 90 6.61 -7.96 6.17
C TRP A 90 7.86 -8.65 5.65
N PHE A 91 7.81 -9.28 4.48
CA PHE A 91 8.99 -9.90 3.87
C PHE A 91 10.05 -8.88 3.47
N GLY A 92 9.65 -7.72 2.94
CA GLY A 92 10.56 -6.62 2.66
C GLY A 92 11.29 -6.16 3.92
N ALA A 93 10.55 -5.91 5.00
CA ALA A 93 11.12 -5.53 6.30
C ALA A 93 12.00 -6.65 6.91
N SER A 94 11.67 -7.92 6.69
CA SER A 94 12.38 -9.06 7.29
C SER A 94 13.69 -9.44 6.59
N THR A 95 13.95 -8.92 5.39
CA THR A 95 15.12 -9.30 4.57
C THR A 95 16.32 -8.35 4.74
N GLY A 96 16.22 -7.37 5.64
CA GLY A 96 17.30 -6.44 5.99
C GLY A 96 17.69 -5.55 4.80
N ARG A 97 18.86 -5.77 4.20
CA ARG A 97 19.30 -5.07 2.97
C ARG A 97 19.27 -5.95 1.72
N LYS A 98 18.87 -7.23 1.85
CA LYS A 98 18.94 -8.19 0.77
C LYS A 98 17.63 -8.19 -0.02
N VAL A 99 17.66 -7.61 -1.20
CA VAL A 99 16.53 -7.67 -2.13
C VAL A 99 16.33 -9.12 -2.61
N GLN A 100 15.14 -9.68 -2.38
CA GLN A 100 14.73 -11.01 -2.84
C GLN A 100 13.29 -10.97 -3.38
N SER A 101 12.93 -11.96 -4.19
CA SER A 101 11.54 -12.14 -4.61
C SER A 101 10.69 -12.62 -3.44
N PHE A 102 9.39 -12.29 -3.46
CA PHE A 102 8.43 -12.72 -2.45
C PHE A 102 8.43 -14.25 -2.27
N SER A 103 8.50 -15.01 -3.38
CA SER A 103 8.55 -16.48 -3.32
C SER A 103 9.84 -17.01 -2.73
N ASP A 104 10.99 -16.38 -3.02
CA ASP A 104 12.26 -16.79 -2.44
C ASP A 104 12.31 -16.50 -0.94
N THR A 105 11.78 -15.35 -0.52
CA THR A 105 11.67 -15.00 0.89
C THR A 105 10.74 -15.95 1.63
N TYR A 106 9.59 -16.30 1.05
CA TYR A 106 8.69 -17.31 1.61
C TYR A 106 9.39 -18.67 1.76
N LYS A 107 10.09 -19.13 0.72
CA LYS A 107 10.85 -20.38 0.75
C LYS A 107 11.97 -20.35 1.80
N HIS A 108 12.63 -19.21 1.97
CA HIS A 108 13.68 -19.03 2.98
C HIS A 108 13.13 -19.19 4.41
N PHE A 109 12.00 -18.55 4.72
CA PHE A 109 11.42 -18.59 6.08
C PHE A 109 10.69 -19.90 6.38
N TYR A 110 9.99 -20.48 5.41
CA TYR A 110 9.08 -21.60 5.66
C TYR A 110 9.52 -22.93 5.04
N GLY A 111 10.63 -22.95 4.28
CA GLY A 111 11.18 -24.15 3.63
C GLY A 111 10.30 -24.76 2.52
N LYS A 112 9.11 -24.22 2.28
CA LYS A 112 8.11 -24.74 1.34
C LYS A 112 8.10 -23.94 0.04
N SER A 113 7.94 -24.64 -1.09
CA SER A 113 7.76 -24.04 -2.42
C SER A 113 6.29 -23.78 -2.78
N LYS A 114 5.34 -24.44 -2.09
CA LYS A 114 3.90 -24.22 -2.31
C LYS A 114 3.49 -22.90 -1.68
N LEU A 115 3.15 -21.96 -2.54
CA LEU A 115 2.69 -20.62 -2.22
C LEU A 115 1.29 -20.43 -2.80
N GLY A 116 0.40 -19.87 -1.99
CA GLY A 116 -1.00 -19.64 -2.35
C GLY A 116 -1.73 -18.94 -1.22
N SER A 117 -2.88 -18.33 -1.51
CA SER A 117 -3.65 -17.55 -0.54
C SER A 117 -4.02 -18.37 0.70
N GLY A 118 -4.45 -19.62 0.52
CA GLY A 118 -4.78 -20.51 1.65
C GLY A 118 -3.59 -20.81 2.56
N GLN A 119 -2.39 -20.98 2.00
CA GLN A 119 -1.18 -21.18 2.81
C GLN A 119 -0.77 -19.91 3.56
N LEU A 120 -0.87 -18.75 2.92
CA LEU A 120 -0.59 -17.46 3.56
C LEU A 120 -1.58 -17.16 4.67
N GLN A 121 -2.87 -17.49 4.48
CA GLN A 121 -3.90 -17.36 5.49
C GLN A 121 -3.61 -18.25 6.70
N HIS A 122 -3.30 -19.52 6.46
CA HIS A 122 -2.93 -20.44 7.53
C HIS A 122 -1.70 -19.96 8.34
N ARG A 123 -0.67 -19.45 7.66
CA ARG A 123 0.50 -18.86 8.36
C ARG A 123 0.14 -17.62 9.17
N ARG A 124 -0.82 -16.82 8.71
CA ARG A 124 -1.30 -15.64 9.43
C ARG A 124 -2.03 -16.04 10.72
N GLU A 125 -2.83 -17.10 10.66
CA GLU A 125 -3.53 -17.68 11.81
C GLU A 125 -2.55 -18.26 12.85
N GLU A 126 -1.48 -18.93 12.41
CA GLU A 126 -0.41 -19.39 13.30
C GLU A 126 0.29 -18.21 14.01
N LEU A 127 0.69 -17.18 13.25
CA LEU A 127 1.32 -15.98 13.83
C LEU A 127 0.41 -15.26 14.84
N LEU A 128 -0.90 -15.23 14.58
CA LEU A 128 -1.90 -14.71 15.51
C LEU A 128 -1.95 -15.52 16.79
N ALA A 129 -1.98 -16.85 16.69
CA ALA A 129 -2.01 -17.73 17.85
C ALA A 129 -0.74 -17.60 18.71
N ASP A 130 0.44 -17.56 18.08
CA ASP A 130 1.72 -17.40 18.77
C ASP A 130 1.83 -16.05 19.48
N ALA A 131 1.40 -14.96 18.81
CA ALA A 131 1.36 -13.64 19.43
C ALA A 131 0.43 -13.56 20.65
N VAL A 132 -0.68 -14.31 20.63
CA VAL A 132 -1.61 -14.40 21.76
C VAL A 132 -0.97 -15.12 22.95
N ASN A 133 -0.20 -16.17 22.69
CA ASN A 133 0.43 -16.97 23.73
C ASN A 133 1.62 -16.27 24.39
N ASP A 134 2.35 -15.42 23.65
CA ASP A 134 3.52 -14.67 24.16
C ASP A 134 3.16 -13.41 24.95
N ALA A 135 1.94 -12.90 24.82
CA ALA A 135 1.50 -11.69 25.51
C ALA A 135 1.05 -12.01 26.94
N SER A 136 1.78 -11.48 27.93
CA SER A 136 1.40 -11.54 29.36
C SER A 136 0.25 -10.58 29.74
N GLY A 137 -0.75 -10.45 28.87
CA GLY A 137 -1.92 -9.57 29.03
C GLY A 137 -2.93 -9.73 27.89
N PRO A 138 -4.13 -9.12 27.98
CA PRO A 138 -5.15 -9.23 26.94
C PRO A 138 -4.62 -8.67 25.62
N VAL A 139 -4.41 -9.56 24.64
CA VAL A 139 -3.93 -9.22 23.30
C VAL A 139 -5.02 -8.42 22.62
N PRO A 140 -4.79 -7.14 22.28
CA PRO A 140 -5.78 -6.42 21.55
C PRO A 140 -5.65 -6.90 20.08
N LEU A 141 -6.70 -7.55 19.58
CA LEU A 141 -6.94 -7.80 18.15
C LEU A 141 -6.71 -6.62 17.14
N PRO A 142 -6.62 -5.32 17.49
CA PRO A 142 -6.48 -4.20 16.53
C PRO A 142 -5.20 -4.08 15.72
N GLN A 143 -4.18 -4.94 15.87
CA GLN A 143 -2.83 -4.58 15.43
C GLN A 143 -2.39 -5.21 14.10
N PHE A 144 -2.91 -6.39 13.74
CA PHE A 144 -2.90 -6.82 12.33
C PHE A 144 -3.67 -5.84 11.44
N LEU A 145 -4.65 -5.11 12.01
CA LEU A 145 -5.33 -4.03 11.31
C LEU A 145 -4.39 -2.85 11.02
N VAL A 146 -3.31 -2.63 11.78
CA VAL A 146 -2.36 -1.53 11.53
C VAL A 146 -1.62 -1.76 10.22
N GLU A 147 -0.98 -2.92 10.06
CA GLU A 147 -0.24 -3.20 8.83
C GLU A 147 -1.18 -3.42 7.64
N ASP A 148 -2.35 -4.03 7.82
CA ASP A 148 -3.35 -4.10 6.75
C ASP A 148 -3.90 -2.72 6.38
N ALA A 149 -4.08 -1.81 7.35
CA ALA A 149 -4.49 -0.44 7.10
C ALA A 149 -3.41 0.32 6.31
N LEU A 150 -2.14 0.17 6.71
CA LEU A 150 -1.01 0.77 5.99
C LEU A 150 -0.85 0.18 4.58
N SER A 151 -1.07 -1.12 4.41
CA SER A 151 -1.12 -1.77 3.08
C SER A 151 -2.24 -1.20 2.22
N LEU A 152 -3.45 -1.06 2.78
CA LEU A 152 -4.58 -0.43 2.10
C LEU A 152 -4.22 1.00 1.68
N PHE A 153 -3.62 1.78 2.58
CA PHE A 153 -3.22 3.14 2.30
C PHE A 153 -2.13 3.23 1.23
N GLU A 154 -1.13 2.34 1.26
CA GLU A 154 -0.06 2.28 0.26
C GLU A 154 -0.60 1.92 -1.13
N LEU A 155 -1.52 0.95 -1.21
CA LEU A 155 -2.23 0.61 -2.46
C LEU A 155 -2.96 1.84 -3.01
N TRP A 156 -3.75 2.55 -2.19
CA TRP A 156 -4.47 3.75 -2.63
C TRP A 156 -3.54 4.92 -2.99
N LEU A 157 -2.46 5.11 -2.24
CA LEU A 157 -1.44 6.11 -2.56
C LEU A 157 -0.79 5.83 -3.93
N SER A 158 -0.48 4.57 -4.21
CA SER A 158 0.17 4.17 -5.46
C SER A 158 -0.70 4.38 -6.71
N ILE A 159 -2.03 4.24 -6.59
CA ILE A 159 -2.97 4.42 -7.70
C ILE A 159 -3.50 5.86 -7.83
N MET A 160 -3.52 6.63 -6.74
CA MET A 160 -4.04 8.01 -6.75
C MET A 160 -2.94 9.07 -6.93
N ALA A 161 -1.73 8.79 -6.45
CA ALA A 161 -0.60 9.72 -6.55
C ALA A 161 0.68 8.99 -7.01
N PRO A 162 0.66 8.29 -8.16
CA PRO A 162 1.77 7.47 -8.64
C PRO A 162 3.07 8.27 -8.78
N THR A 163 2.98 9.53 -9.23
CA THR A 163 4.15 10.40 -9.38
C THR A 163 4.81 10.75 -8.06
N PHE A 164 4.03 11.00 -7.00
CA PHE A 164 4.56 11.24 -5.66
C PHE A 164 5.21 9.96 -5.13
N PHE A 165 4.51 8.84 -5.23
CA PHE A 165 4.99 7.55 -4.77
C PHE A 165 6.31 7.12 -5.44
N GLN A 166 6.51 7.42 -6.73
CA GLN A 166 7.69 6.96 -7.46
C GLN A 166 8.94 7.84 -7.28
N LYS A 167 8.86 9.00 -6.62
CA LYS A 167 10.02 9.93 -6.51
C LYS A 167 10.30 10.33 -5.07
N ASP A 168 11.53 10.04 -4.63
CA ASP A 168 12.01 10.38 -3.29
C ASP A 168 11.92 11.88 -2.99
N ALA A 169 12.22 12.72 -3.99
CA ALA A 169 12.15 14.17 -3.84
C ALA A 169 10.73 14.65 -3.48
N TRP A 170 9.70 14.08 -4.10
CA TRP A 170 8.31 14.45 -3.79
C TRP A 170 7.91 14.02 -2.39
N LEU A 171 8.28 12.81 -2.00
CA LEU A 171 8.01 12.30 -0.66
C LEU A 171 8.79 13.07 0.40
N LEU A 172 10.06 13.42 0.16
CA LEU A 172 10.87 14.26 1.04
C LEU A 172 10.23 15.65 1.22
N CYS A 173 9.78 16.28 0.14
CA CYS A 173 9.08 17.57 0.22
C CYS A 173 7.76 17.45 0.99
N LEU A 174 7.06 16.32 0.85
CA LEU A 174 5.78 16.09 1.50
C LEU A 174 5.92 15.81 2.99
N THR A 175 6.91 15.00 3.39
CA THR A 175 7.09 14.55 4.78
C THR A 175 8.06 15.42 5.57
N GLY A 176 8.93 16.18 4.90
CA GLY A 176 10.04 16.91 5.52
C GLY A 176 11.11 16.01 6.14
N GLN A 177 11.09 14.71 5.83
CA GLN A 177 11.96 13.68 6.41
C GLN A 177 12.55 12.79 5.31
N PRO A 178 13.77 12.24 5.49
CA PRO A 178 14.32 11.25 4.59
C PRO A 178 13.37 10.07 4.38
N VAL A 179 13.21 9.66 3.12
CA VAL A 179 12.31 8.58 2.74
C VAL A 179 13.04 7.25 2.91
N ILE A 180 12.46 6.35 3.70
CA ILE A 180 13.00 5.01 3.89
C ILE A 180 12.13 4.00 3.14
N TRP A 181 12.78 3.17 2.33
CA TRP A 181 12.15 2.13 1.54
C TRP A 181 12.48 0.76 2.13
N LEU A 182 11.48 -0.12 2.14
CA LEU A 182 11.67 -1.54 2.37
C LEU A 182 12.33 -2.19 1.13
N PRO A 183 13.26 -3.13 1.31
CA PRO A 183 13.79 -3.95 0.22
C PRO A 183 12.67 -4.68 -0.51
N SER A 184 12.65 -4.59 -1.84
CA SER A 184 11.66 -5.27 -2.66
C SER A 184 12.19 -5.54 -4.06
N GLY A 185 11.93 -6.75 -4.57
CA GLY A 185 12.29 -7.13 -5.94
C GLY A 185 11.30 -6.63 -7.00
N SER A 186 10.18 -6.01 -6.60
CA SER A 186 9.00 -5.84 -7.46
C SER A 186 8.38 -4.45 -7.44
N GLY A 187 9.19 -3.44 -7.11
CA GLY A 187 8.76 -2.04 -7.02
C GLY A 187 9.05 -1.49 -5.64
N ARG A 188 8.78 -0.20 -5.46
CA ARG A 188 9.07 0.51 -4.22
C ARG A 188 8.05 0.16 -3.13
N LEU A 189 8.48 0.02 -1.87
CA LEU A 189 7.63 -0.24 -0.70
C LEU A 189 8.05 0.70 0.44
N LEU A 190 7.14 1.49 0.98
CA LEU A 190 7.43 2.47 2.02
C LEU A 190 7.46 1.82 3.40
N THR A 191 8.36 2.30 4.27
CA THR A 191 8.29 1.92 5.68
C THR A 191 6.97 2.39 6.31
N PRO A 192 6.46 1.66 7.31
CA PRO A 192 5.29 2.06 8.08
C PRO A 192 5.32 3.51 8.60
N ASN A 193 6.44 3.98 9.14
CA ASN A 193 6.55 5.36 9.63
C ASN A 193 6.52 6.38 8.49
N THR A 194 7.10 6.07 7.32
CA THR A 194 6.97 6.95 6.16
C THR A 194 5.52 7.05 5.68
N LEU A 195 4.79 5.92 5.64
CA LEU A 195 3.36 5.94 5.34
C LEU A 195 2.54 6.72 6.36
N LEU A 196 2.87 6.60 7.66
CA LEU A 196 2.23 7.37 8.71
C LEU A 196 2.46 8.88 8.54
N LEU A 197 3.69 9.29 8.21
CA LEU A 197 3.99 10.69 7.91
C LEU A 197 3.16 11.19 6.72
N ILE A 198 3.07 10.41 5.66
CA ILE A 198 2.26 10.75 4.48
C ILE A 198 0.77 10.84 4.84
N LEU A 199 0.25 9.90 5.63
CA LEU A 199 -1.14 9.86 6.09
C LEU A 199 -1.55 11.16 6.84
N ARG A 200 -0.60 11.75 7.57
CA ARG A 200 -0.82 13.01 8.32
C ARG A 200 -0.84 14.25 7.45
N THR A 201 -0.34 14.18 6.22
CA THR A 201 -0.32 15.33 5.30
C THR A 201 -1.69 15.62 4.69
N ALA A 202 -1.78 16.75 3.96
CA ALA A 202 -2.97 17.08 3.18
C ALA A 202 -3.25 16.04 2.08
N LEU A 203 -2.20 15.49 1.43
CA LEU A 203 -2.36 14.42 0.45
C LEU A 203 -2.95 13.16 1.10
N GLY A 204 -2.40 12.76 2.24
CA GLY A 204 -2.92 11.63 3.02
C GLY A 204 -4.37 11.82 3.42
N GLY A 205 -4.75 13.03 3.84
CA GLY A 205 -6.14 13.41 4.13
C GLY A 205 -7.07 13.27 2.92
N SER A 206 -6.64 13.70 1.73
CA SER A 206 -7.41 13.54 0.49
C SER A 206 -7.62 12.08 0.10
N ILE A 207 -6.58 11.24 0.23
CA ILE A 207 -6.67 9.80 -0.03
C ILE A 207 -7.60 9.13 1.00
N LEU A 208 -7.45 9.46 2.27
CA LEU A 208 -8.30 8.94 3.34
C LEU A 208 -9.76 9.33 3.13
N GLY A 209 -10.03 10.56 2.69
CA GLY A 209 -11.37 11.02 2.33
C GLY A 209 -12.02 10.16 1.24
N ARG A 210 -11.25 9.77 0.21
CA ARG A 210 -11.72 8.82 -0.82
C ARG A 210 -11.94 7.42 -0.25
N LEU A 211 -11.04 6.93 0.60
CA LEU A 211 -11.22 5.63 1.26
C LEU A 211 -12.51 5.60 2.09
N VAL A 212 -12.85 6.67 2.81
CA VAL A 212 -14.10 6.80 3.57
C VAL A 212 -15.33 6.77 2.64
N GLU A 213 -15.24 7.38 1.46
CA GLU A 213 -16.31 7.37 0.45
C GLU A 213 -16.60 5.96 -0.07
N TYR A 214 -15.56 5.19 -0.38
CA TYR A 214 -15.70 3.86 -0.99
C TYR A 214 -15.82 2.70 0.00
N LEU A 215 -15.32 2.86 1.21
CA LEU A 215 -15.30 1.83 2.26
C LEU A 215 -15.82 2.41 3.59
N PRO A 216 -17.09 2.88 3.63
CA PRO A 216 -17.65 3.50 4.81
C PRO A 216 -17.69 2.51 5.99
N ASN A 217 -17.24 2.95 7.17
CA ASN A 217 -17.17 2.17 8.41
C ASN A 217 -16.30 0.89 8.32
N HIS A 218 -15.45 0.76 7.30
CA HIS A 218 -14.55 -0.39 7.19
C HIS A 218 -13.46 -0.34 8.29
N GLY A 219 -13.19 -1.48 8.94
CA GLY A 219 -12.28 -1.53 10.09
C GLY A 219 -10.89 -0.96 9.81
N LEU A 220 -10.32 -1.25 8.64
CA LEU A 220 -9.02 -0.70 8.21
C LEU A 220 -9.05 0.82 7.99
N VAL A 221 -10.16 1.38 7.49
CA VAL A 221 -10.30 2.83 7.30
C VAL A 221 -10.44 3.53 8.66
N MET A 222 -11.21 2.94 9.57
CA MET A 222 -11.30 3.43 10.95
C MET A 222 -9.94 3.40 11.65
N GLN A 223 -9.14 2.35 11.39
CA GLN A 223 -7.78 2.26 11.88
C GLN A 223 -6.89 3.38 11.29
N LEU A 224 -6.96 3.66 9.99
CA LEU A 224 -6.24 4.79 9.37
C LEU A 224 -6.63 6.15 9.97
N ILE A 225 -7.92 6.36 10.24
CA ILE A 225 -8.40 7.59 10.91
C ILE A 225 -7.76 7.72 12.29
N ALA A 226 -7.78 6.65 13.09
CA ALA A 226 -7.18 6.65 14.42
C ALA A 226 -5.67 6.87 14.38
N MET A 227 -4.98 6.29 13.39
CA MET A 227 -3.54 6.41 13.21
C MET A 227 -3.07 7.81 12.85
N ARG A 228 -3.94 8.67 12.30
CA ARG A 228 -3.54 10.03 11.91
C ARG A 228 -3.05 10.88 13.09
N GLU A 229 -3.50 10.56 14.30
CA GLU A 229 -3.05 11.20 15.54
C GLU A 229 -1.77 10.58 16.13
N TRP A 230 -1.22 9.54 15.50
CA TRP A 230 -0.03 8.86 15.98
C TRP A 230 1.24 9.59 15.55
N HIS A 231 2.26 9.57 16.40
CA HIS A 231 3.55 10.20 16.12
C HIS A 231 4.48 9.26 15.35
N HIS A 232 4.49 7.99 15.71
CA HIS A 232 5.22 6.91 15.06
C HIS A 232 4.37 5.63 15.13
N VAL A 233 4.56 4.73 14.17
CA VAL A 233 4.07 3.34 14.27
C VAL A 233 5.08 2.51 15.05
N TYR A 234 6.38 2.75 14.81
CA TYR A 234 7.49 2.02 15.42
C TYR A 234 8.52 3.02 15.96
N ASP A 235 9.04 2.80 17.18
CA ASP A 235 10.17 3.54 17.73
C ASP A 235 11.41 3.39 16.80
N GLU A 236 12.10 4.50 16.50
CA GLU A 236 13.35 4.57 15.71
C GLU A 236 13.41 3.70 14.43
N ASP A 237 12.42 3.78 13.54
CA ASP A 237 12.37 3.05 12.24
C ASP A 237 12.92 1.60 12.29
N GLN A 238 12.70 0.93 13.42
CA GLN A 238 13.27 -0.40 13.72
C GLN A 238 12.77 -1.50 12.77
N THR A 239 11.85 -1.16 11.87
CA THR A 239 11.40 -1.99 10.75
C THR A 239 12.55 -2.55 9.91
N LEU A 240 13.71 -1.89 9.87
CA LEU A 240 14.92 -2.36 9.18
C LEU A 240 15.98 -2.98 10.11
N SER A 241 15.80 -2.90 11.43
CA SER A 241 16.80 -3.33 12.43
C SER A 241 16.40 -4.63 13.16
N VAL A 242 15.36 -5.32 12.72
CA VAL A 242 14.94 -6.59 13.33
C VAL A 242 15.97 -7.68 13.01
N GLY A 243 16.97 -7.81 13.89
CA GLY A 243 18.12 -8.72 13.74
C GLY A 243 17.89 -10.17 14.21
N LYS A 244 16.64 -10.60 14.43
CA LYS A 244 16.35 -12.01 14.79
C LYS A 244 16.30 -12.89 13.54
N ALA A 245 16.80 -14.11 13.64
CA ALA A 245 16.86 -15.03 12.50
C ALA A 245 15.51 -15.71 12.23
N GLY A 246 15.14 -15.89 10.97
CA GLY A 246 13.99 -16.72 10.58
C GLY A 246 12.62 -16.09 10.84
N THR A 247 11.61 -16.93 11.06
CA THR A 247 10.20 -16.53 11.30
C THR A 247 10.05 -15.57 12.48
N ASP A 248 10.98 -15.61 13.43
CA ASP A 248 11.05 -14.69 14.56
C ASP A 248 11.20 -13.22 14.14
N CYS A 249 11.75 -12.94 12.95
CA CYS A 249 11.84 -11.59 12.40
C CYS A 249 10.46 -11.07 11.97
N ILE A 250 9.71 -11.89 11.22
CA ILE A 250 8.33 -11.59 10.82
C ILE A 250 7.46 -11.47 12.06
N LEU A 251 7.56 -12.44 12.97
CA LEU A 251 6.83 -12.43 14.24
C LEU A 251 7.23 -11.22 15.09
N ARG A 252 8.49 -10.78 15.08
CA ARG A 252 8.90 -9.55 15.76
C ARG A 252 8.37 -8.29 15.09
N LEU A 253 8.28 -8.23 13.76
CA LEU A 253 7.67 -7.10 13.05
C LEU A 253 6.17 -7.05 13.29
N VAL A 254 5.51 -8.21 13.27
CA VAL A 254 4.14 -8.38 13.75
C VAL A 254 4.08 -7.85 15.17
N GLN A 255 4.83 -8.42 16.13
CA GLN A 255 4.88 -7.99 17.54
C GLN A 255 5.18 -6.51 17.76
N LEU A 256 6.04 -5.90 16.94
CA LEU A 256 6.36 -4.48 17.01
C LEU A 256 5.18 -3.65 16.50
N GLY A 257 4.47 -4.11 15.46
CA GLY A 257 3.20 -3.52 15.03
C GLY A 257 2.08 -3.82 16.03
N LEU A 258 2.27 -4.88 16.82
CA LEU A 258 1.49 -5.26 17.99
C LEU A 258 1.92 -4.52 19.27
N ALA A 259 2.95 -3.66 19.25
CA ALA A 259 3.28 -2.82 20.39
C ALA A 259 2.46 -1.52 20.26
N LEU A 260 1.72 -1.15 21.30
CA LEU A 260 1.03 0.14 21.32
C LEU A 260 2.04 1.26 21.02
N PRO A 261 1.68 2.28 20.22
CA PRO A 261 2.48 3.50 20.18
C PRO A 261 2.59 3.97 21.61
N ALA A 262 3.82 4.20 22.09
CA ALA A 262 3.98 4.88 23.35
C ALA A 262 3.24 6.21 23.20
N ARG A 263 2.07 6.35 23.87
CA ARG A 263 1.45 7.65 24.12
C ARG A 263 2.44 8.39 25.00
N ARG A 264 3.49 8.95 24.40
CA ARG A 264 4.37 9.90 25.06
C ARG A 264 3.53 11.16 25.18
N TYR A 265 3.11 11.41 26.41
CA TYR A 265 2.56 12.67 26.89
C TYR A 265 3.44 13.84 26.44
#